data_AF-A0A7G9GNL2-F1
#
_entry.id   AF-A0A7G9GNL2-F1
#
_cell.length_a   1.000
_cell.length_b   1.000
_cell.length_c   1.000
_cell.angle_alpha   90.00
_cell.angle_beta   90.00
_cell.angle_gamma   90.00
#
_symmetry.space_group_name_H-M   'P 1'
#
loop_
_entity.id
_entity.type
_entity.pdbx_description
1 polymer ?
#
loop_
_entity_poly.entity_id
_entity_poly.type
_entity_poly.pdbx_seq_one_letter_code
_entity_poly.pdbx_strand_id
1 'polypeptide(L)'
;MTETRGVRTANENVEPLLLTEERAYVRSNIVAIDEPGSEEMPGFKGYSYDEVEYSKDEYIAILSQRVADANTAIDDLLVLVPELITTGGAV
;
A
#
# COMPACT_ATOMS: atom_id res chain seq x y z
N MET A 1 -12.42 -7.21 -6.50
CA MET A 1 -11.25 -6.32 -6.71
C MET A 1 -11.29 -5.63 -8.09
N THR A 2 -11.08 -4.31 -8.11
CA THR A 2 -10.86 -3.50 -9.34
C THR A 2 -9.58 -2.68 -9.16
N GLU A 3 -8.69 -2.68 -10.16
CA GLU A 3 -7.47 -1.86 -10.15
C GLU A 3 -7.58 -0.75 -11.19
N THR A 4 -7.24 0.47 -10.78
CA THR A 4 -7.16 1.66 -11.64
C THR A 4 -5.79 2.29 -11.49
N ARG A 5 -5.13 2.60 -12.61
CA ARG A 5 -3.78 3.18 -12.59
C ARG A 5 -3.77 4.64 -13.02
N GLY A 6 -2.83 5.41 -12.45
CA GLY A 6 -2.61 6.80 -12.83
C GLY A 6 -3.81 7.72 -12.59
N VAL A 7 -4.61 7.44 -11.56
CA VAL A 7 -5.70 8.32 -11.11
C VAL A 7 -5.13 9.69 -10.79
N ARG A 8 -5.77 10.76 -11.26
CA ARG A 8 -5.39 12.15 -10.96
C ARG A 8 -6.45 12.82 -10.12
N THR A 9 -6.04 13.50 -9.05
CA THR A 9 -6.93 14.29 -8.19
C THR A 9 -6.35 15.65 -7.88
N ALA A 10 -7.20 16.68 -7.76
CA ALA A 10 -6.82 18.02 -7.33
C ALA A 10 -6.86 18.20 -5.79
N ASN A 11 -7.06 17.12 -5.04
CA ASN A 11 -7.08 17.17 -3.58
C ASN A 11 -5.72 17.63 -3.02
N GLU A 12 -5.74 18.37 -1.91
CA GLU A 12 -4.54 18.86 -1.23
C GLU A 12 -3.69 17.73 -0.62
N ASN A 13 -4.32 16.58 -0.34
CA ASN A 13 -3.68 15.38 0.15
C ASN A 13 -4.41 14.12 -0.33
N VAL A 14 -3.71 12.98 -0.35
CA VAL A 14 -4.24 11.66 -0.68
C VAL A 14 -3.85 10.67 0.40
N GLU A 15 -4.84 10.09 1.07
CA GLU A 15 -4.61 9.03 2.04
C GLU A 15 -4.38 7.68 1.34
N PRO A 16 -3.37 6.89 1.78
CA PRO A 16 -3.09 5.56 1.22
C PRO A 16 -4.23 4.54 1.39
N LEU A 17 -5.14 4.77 2.33
CA LEU A 17 -6.30 3.92 2.57
C LEU A 17 -7.52 4.80 2.81
N LEU A 18 -8.58 4.55 2.05
CA LEU A 18 -9.89 5.14 2.30
C LEU A 18 -10.90 4.01 2.49
N LEU A 19 -11.61 4.04 3.62
CA LEU A 19 -12.67 3.09 3.94
C LEU A 19 -14.02 3.79 3.84
N THR A 20 -14.96 3.21 3.09
CA THR A 20 -16.36 3.67 3.05
C THR A 20 -17.25 2.69 3.81
N GLU A 21 -18.58 2.77 3.67
CA GLU A 21 -19.48 1.80 4.32
C GLU A 21 -19.32 0.38 3.76
N GLU A 22 -19.00 0.23 2.47
CA GLU A 22 -18.97 -1.08 1.79
C GLU A 22 -17.64 -1.42 1.14
N ARG A 23 -16.77 -0.43 0.92
CA ARG A 23 -15.54 -0.57 0.13
C ARG A 23 -14.29 -0.12 0.87
N ALA A 24 -13.17 -0.65 0.43
CA ALA A 24 -11.83 -0.21 0.81
C ALA A 24 -11.05 0.16 -0.45
N TYR A 25 -10.51 1.38 -0.49
CA TYR A 25 -9.68 1.89 -1.57
C TYR A 25 -8.25 1.98 -1.06
N VAL A 26 -7.36 1.16 -1.62
CA VAL A 26 -5.94 1.13 -1.30
C VAL A 26 -5.20 1.87 -2.40
N ARG A 27 -4.54 2.96 -2.05
CA ARG A 27 -3.79 3.80 -2.98
C ARG A 27 -2.29 3.57 -2.82
N SER A 28 -1.61 3.41 -3.94
CA SER A 28 -0.16 3.21 -4.02
C SER A 28 0.44 4.16 -5.04
N ASN A 29 1.77 4.28 -5.03
CA ASN A 29 2.52 5.15 -5.95
C ASN A 29 1.98 6.59 -5.95
N ILE A 30 1.64 7.13 -4.77
CA ILE A 30 1.12 8.49 -4.62
C ILE A 30 2.27 9.48 -4.89
N VAL A 31 2.12 10.30 -5.92
CA VAL A 31 3.10 11.31 -6.33
C VAL A 31 2.41 12.66 -6.50
N ALA A 32 3.00 13.73 -5.98
CA ALA A 32 2.50 15.09 -6.22
C ALA A 32 2.74 15.50 -7.68
N ILE A 33 1.76 16.17 -8.27
CA ILE A 33 1.84 16.79 -9.60
C ILE A 33 1.75 18.30 -9.43
N ASP A 34 2.69 19.01 -10.06
CA ASP A 34 2.64 20.47 -10.25
C ASP A 34 2.96 20.75 -11.72
N GLU A 35 1.91 20.94 -12.51
CA GLU A 35 1.97 21.25 -13.94
C GLU A 35 1.67 22.74 -14.12
N PRO A 36 2.66 23.55 -14.55
CA PRO A 36 2.43 24.96 -14.77
C PRO A 36 1.43 25.18 -15.91
N GLY A 37 0.56 26.17 -15.76
CA GLY A 37 -0.33 26.61 -16.82
C GLY A 37 0.41 27.36 -17.93
N SER A 38 -0.29 27.55 -19.04
CA SER A 38 0.09 28.44 -20.14
C SER A 38 -1.01 29.49 -20.36
N GLU A 39 -0.79 30.43 -21.29
CA GLU A 39 -1.81 31.42 -21.66
C GLU A 39 -3.09 30.76 -22.24
N GLU A 40 -2.97 29.55 -22.79
CA GLU A 40 -4.07 28.83 -23.46
C GLU A 40 -4.68 27.72 -22.60
N MET A 41 -3.97 27.22 -21.58
CA MET A 41 -4.43 26.11 -20.75
C MET A 41 -4.12 26.32 -19.26
N PRO A 42 -5.11 26.12 -18.36
CA PRO A 42 -4.86 26.17 -16.92
C PRO A 42 -3.88 25.08 -16.50
N GLY A 43 -3.03 25.40 -15.52
CA GLY A 43 -2.14 24.43 -14.89
C GLY A 43 -2.91 23.43 -14.02
N PHE A 44 -2.23 22.38 -13.60
CA PHE A 44 -2.80 21.36 -12.73
C PHE A 44 -1.92 21.16 -11.49
N LYS A 45 -2.56 21.16 -10.32
CA LYS A 45 -1.89 20.86 -9.06
C LYS A 45 -2.69 19.83 -8.30
N GLY A 46 -2.02 18.79 -7.82
CA GLY A 46 -2.68 17.66 -7.18
C GLY A 46 -1.78 16.46 -7.02
N TYR A 47 -2.34 15.25 -7.15
CA TYR A 47 -1.62 13.99 -7.01
C TYR A 47 -2.00 13.00 -8.10
N SER A 48 -1.05 12.12 -8.42
CA SER A 48 -1.28 10.89 -9.18
C SER A 48 -1.06 9.66 -8.29
N TYR A 49 -1.88 8.63 -8.45
CA TYR A 49 -1.71 7.37 -7.74
C TYR A 49 -2.36 6.21 -8.49
N ASP A 50 -1.96 5.00 -8.13
CA ASP A 50 -2.70 3.78 -8.46
C ASP A 50 -3.68 3.48 -7.33
N GLU A 51 -4.84 2.94 -7.66
CA GLU A 51 -5.90 2.62 -6.71
C GLU A 51 -6.41 1.21 -6.94
N VAL A 52 -6.49 0.44 -5.87
CA VAL A 52 -7.15 -0.86 -5.86
C VAL A 52 -8.38 -0.78 -4.96
N GLU A 53 -9.54 -1.04 -5.53
CA GLU A 53 -10.81 -1.15 -4.84
C GLU A 53 -11.09 -2.61 -4.45
N TYR A 54 -11.41 -2.80 -3.18
CA TYR A 54 -11.86 -4.06 -2.60
C TYR A 54 -13.24 -3.87 -1.98
N SER A 55 -14.03 -4.96 -1.92
CA SER A 55 -15.07 -5.03 -0.90
C SER A 55 -14.43 -5.06 0.50
N LYS A 56 -15.18 -4.67 1.53
CA LYS A 56 -14.68 -4.78 2.91
C LYS A 56 -14.27 -6.20 3.28
N ASP A 57 -15.06 -7.20 2.89
CA ASP A 57 -14.76 -8.60 3.20
C ASP A 57 -13.48 -9.07 2.50
N GLU A 58 -13.28 -8.69 1.24
CA GLU A 58 -12.01 -8.95 0.51
C GLU A 58 -10.83 -8.31 1.24
N TYR A 59 -10.97 -7.05 1.66
CA TYR A 59 -9.90 -6.32 2.34
C TYR A 59 -9.55 -6.93 3.70
N ILE A 60 -10.56 -7.30 4.49
CA ILE A 60 -10.38 -7.96 5.80
C ILE A 60 -9.72 -9.33 5.63
N ALA A 61 -10.12 -10.09 4.62
CA ALA A 61 -9.51 -11.38 4.31
C ALA A 61 -8.03 -11.21 3.95
N ILE A 62 -7.69 -10.21 3.13
CA ILE A 62 -6.30 -9.88 2.79
C ILE A 62 -5.50 -9.48 4.03
N LEU A 63 -6.05 -8.64 4.90
CA LEU A 63 -5.38 -8.27 6.15
C LEU A 63 -5.13 -9.50 7.05
N SER A 64 -6.12 -10.37 7.17
CA SER A 64 -6.01 -11.62 7.95
C SER A 64 -4.94 -12.54 7.38
N GLN A 65 -4.88 -12.68 6.05
CA GLN A 65 -3.84 -13.47 5.38
C GLN A 65 -2.45 -12.87 5.61
N ARG A 66 -2.29 -11.55 5.48
CA ARG A 66 -1.00 -10.87 5.74
C ARG A 66 -0.51 -11.08 7.16
N VAL A 67 -1.41 -11.08 8.14
CA VAL A 67 -1.07 -11.37 9.55
C VAL A 67 -0.63 -12.84 9.71
N ALA A 68 -1.35 -13.78 9.09
CA ALA A 68 -0.97 -15.19 9.12
C ALA A 68 0.41 -15.44 8.47
N ASP A 69 0.67 -14.82 7.32
CA ASP A 69 1.95 -14.92 6.61
C ASP A 69 3.09 -14.30 7.44
N ALA A 70 2.85 -13.13 8.04
CA ALA A 70 3.83 -12.48 8.91
C ALA A 70 4.16 -13.32 10.15
N ASN A 71 3.15 -13.92 10.78
CA ASN A 71 3.36 -14.82 11.92
C ASN A 71 4.16 -16.06 11.51
N THR A 72 3.85 -16.66 10.36
CA THR A 72 4.61 -17.79 9.83
C THR A 72 6.08 -17.42 9.62
N ALA A 73 6.34 -16.26 9.01
CA ALA A 73 7.70 -15.78 8.80
C ALA A 73 8.44 -15.50 10.12
N ILE A 74 7.73 -15.02 11.15
CA ILE A 74 8.29 -14.84 12.49
C ILE A 74 8.64 -16.18 13.14
N ASP A 75 7.75 -17.18 13.08
CA ASP A 75 7.98 -18.50 13.63
C ASP A 75 9.19 -19.19 12.97
N ASP A 76 9.30 -19.10 11.64
CA ASP A 76 10.44 -19.62 10.88
C ASP A 76 11.76 -18.97 11.32
N LEU A 77 11.76 -17.64 11.52
CA LEU A 77 12.94 -16.91 12.01
C LEU A 77 13.30 -17.30 13.45
N LEU A 78 12.31 -17.53 14.31
CA LEU A 78 12.54 -17.94 15.70
C LEU A 78 13.17 -19.33 15.80
N VAL A 79 12.92 -20.22 14.84
CA VAL A 79 13.61 -21.51 14.75
C VAL A 79 15.04 -21.33 14.21
N LEU A 80 15.22 -20.51 13.17
CA LEU A 80 16.50 -20.36 12.48
C LEU A 80 17.56 -19.57 13.28
N VAL A 81 17.16 -18.50 13.97
CA VAL A 81 18.09 -17.60 14.69
C VAL A 81 18.90 -18.34 15.77
N PRO A 82 18.32 -19.18 16.64
CA PRO A 82 19.07 -19.98 17.61
C PRO A 82 20.09 -20.93 16.97
N GLU A 83 19.76 -21.54 15.83
CA GLU A 83 20.67 -22.43 15.10
C GLU A 83 21.90 -21.68 14.56
N LEU A 84 21.71 -20.45 14.10
CA LEU A 84 22.81 -19.60 13.62
C LEU A 84 23.75 -19.15 14.76
N ILE A 85 23.20 -18.84 15.94
CA ILE A 85 23.98 -18.45 17.12
C ILE A 85 24.80 -19.63 17.66
N THR A 86 24.22 -20.83 17.69
CA THR A 86 24.91 -22.04 18.18
C THR A 86 25.97 -22.57 17.21
N THR A 87 25.75 -22.42 15.91
CA THR A 87 26.71 -22.87 14.88
C THR A 87 27.83 -21.85 14.64
N GLY A 88 27.57 -20.55 14.83
CA GLY A 88 28.55 -19.47 14.67
C GLY A 88 29.43 -19.18 15.90
N GLY A 89 29.14 -19.79 17.06
CA GLY A 89 29.85 -19.57 18.32
C GLY A 89 31.02 -20.53 18.60
N ALA A 90 31.32 -21.45 17.68
CA ALA A 90 32.45 -22.37 17.78
C ALA A 90 33.59 -21.96 16.84
N VAL A 91 34.34 -20.93 17.23
CA VAL A 91 35.70 -20.61 16.73
C VAL A 91 36.58 -20.17 17.88
#